data_AF-A0A933VHL4-F1
#
_entry.id   AF-A0A933VHL4-F1
#
_cell.length_a   1.000
_cell.length_b   1.000
_cell.length_c   1.000
_cell.angle_alpha   90.00
_cell.angle_beta   90.00
_cell.angle_gamma   90.00
#
_symmetry.space_group_name_H-M   'P 1'
#
loop_
_entity.id
_entity.type
_entity.pdbx_description
1 polymer ?
#
loop_
_entity_poly.entity_id
_entity_poly.type
_entity_poly.pdbx_seq_one_letter_code
_entity_poly.pdbx_strand_id
1 'polypeptide(L)'
;MNYLERYRNGEYEQVWNDLQALGETVRDEPHYSQAREVAAETMRRVRRNCERIIARLHTLGYTFGTFPDGTRRSYRVDPLTLPSDSMRADCAELEEQAGPLPLSLVAFWQEVGAVDWVGRHLAWTDGLDPLVVDPPEGALSFLYNEEEGGGEDEEPGWFAGLAPDDLHKDNTSGGDPYGVHLPNASADFKFLYERHDLLFVPYLRFAILRWGGFPGLDGRGIAFEPLAGLTQGLEPF
;
A
#
# COMPACT_ATOMS: atom_id res chain seq x y z
N MET A 1 -4.26 11.44 -26.17
CA MET A 1 -5.17 10.41 -25.61
C MET A 1 -5.39 10.79 -24.15
N ASN A 2 -6.64 10.90 -23.67
CA ASN A 2 -6.92 11.32 -22.30
C ASN A 2 -6.97 10.09 -21.37
N TYR A 3 -5.90 9.84 -20.62
CA TYR A 3 -5.83 8.67 -19.72
C TYR A 3 -6.90 8.73 -18.62
N LEU A 4 -7.16 9.90 -18.05
CA LEU A 4 -8.15 10.06 -16.98
C LEU A 4 -9.57 9.75 -17.46
N GLU A 5 -9.93 10.17 -18.66
CA GLU A 5 -11.25 9.89 -19.24
C GLU A 5 -11.46 8.39 -19.44
N ARG A 6 -10.47 7.71 -20.03
CA ARG A 6 -10.47 6.23 -20.18
C ARG A 6 -10.59 5.53 -18.84
N TYR A 7 -9.78 5.95 -17.87
CA TYR A 7 -9.79 5.39 -16.52
C TYR A 7 -11.17 5.54 -15.86
N ARG A 8 -11.78 6.72 -15.93
CA ARG A 8 -13.13 6.97 -15.41
C ARG A 8 -14.21 6.13 -16.10
N ASN A 9 -14.01 5.79 -17.37
CA ASN A 9 -14.90 4.96 -18.17
C ASN A 9 -14.66 3.45 -17.99
N GLY A 10 -13.78 3.03 -17.06
CA GLY A 10 -13.64 1.63 -16.66
C GLY A 10 -12.38 0.93 -17.19
N GLU A 11 -11.52 1.63 -17.94
CA GLU A 11 -10.25 1.08 -18.42
C GLU A 11 -9.15 1.11 -17.33
N TYR A 12 -9.47 0.62 -16.12
CA TYR A 12 -8.63 0.74 -14.93
C TYR A 12 -7.25 0.10 -15.12
N GLU A 13 -7.22 -1.20 -15.40
CA GLU A 13 -5.98 -1.95 -15.59
C GLU A 13 -5.26 -1.54 -16.89
N GLN A 14 -6.01 -1.27 -17.96
CA GLN A 14 -5.45 -0.91 -19.26
C GLN A 14 -4.71 0.43 -19.19
N VAL A 15 -5.30 1.44 -18.53
CA VAL A 15 -4.64 2.73 -18.37
C VAL A 15 -3.39 2.61 -17.50
N TRP A 16 -3.41 1.85 -16.41
CA TRP A 16 -2.21 1.64 -15.59
C TRP A 16 -1.12 0.88 -16.35
N ASN A 17 -1.47 -0.12 -17.17
CA ASN A 17 -0.52 -0.81 -18.03
C ASN A 17 0.11 0.13 -19.07
N ASP A 18 -0.69 1.00 -19.69
CA ASP A 18 -0.18 2.00 -20.64
C ASP A 18 0.76 3.00 -19.95
N LEU A 19 0.41 3.49 -18.76
CA LEU A 19 1.25 4.40 -17.98
C LEU A 19 2.55 3.75 -17.52
N GLN A 20 2.50 2.49 -17.08
CA GLN A 20 3.69 1.74 -16.68
C GLN A 20 4.63 1.49 -17.88
N ALA A 21 4.07 1.22 -19.07
CA ALA A 21 4.85 0.96 -20.28
C ALA A 21 5.66 2.18 -20.76
N LEU A 22 5.31 3.39 -20.32
CA LEU A 22 6.11 4.60 -20.59
C LEU A 22 7.45 4.62 -19.85
N GLY A 23 7.60 3.83 -18.78
CA GLY A 23 8.78 3.90 -17.90
C GLY A 23 8.99 5.32 -17.38
N GLU A 24 10.24 5.80 -17.40
CA GLU A 24 10.58 7.15 -16.93
C GLU A 24 9.95 8.28 -17.77
N THR A 25 9.63 8.03 -19.04
CA THR A 25 9.00 9.03 -19.92
C THR A 25 7.59 9.41 -19.49
N VAL A 26 7.01 8.69 -18.51
CA VAL A 26 5.77 9.12 -17.84
C VAL A 26 5.92 10.48 -17.16
N ARG A 27 7.16 10.90 -16.82
CA ARG A 27 7.46 12.21 -16.23
C ARG A 27 7.58 13.34 -17.26
N ASP A 28 7.46 13.06 -18.55
CA ASP A 28 7.44 14.07 -19.61
C ASP A 28 5.99 14.53 -19.90
N GLU A 29 5.80 15.82 -20.19
CA GLU A 29 4.52 16.31 -20.68
C GLU A 29 4.27 15.86 -22.13
N PRO A 30 3.02 15.49 -22.49
CA PRO A 30 1.77 15.66 -21.73
C PRO A 30 1.38 14.46 -20.85
N HIS A 31 2.27 13.48 -20.65
CA HIS A 31 1.96 12.25 -19.91
C HIS A 31 1.94 12.47 -18.40
N TYR A 32 2.87 13.29 -17.89
CA TYR A 32 3.04 13.50 -16.46
C TYR A 32 1.79 14.05 -15.76
N SER A 33 1.24 15.14 -16.27
CA SER A 33 0.01 15.74 -15.74
C SER A 33 -1.15 14.72 -15.68
N GLN A 34 -1.34 13.96 -16.77
CA GLN A 34 -2.40 12.96 -16.84
C GLN A 34 -2.16 11.75 -15.94
N ALA A 35 -0.92 11.26 -15.85
CA ALA A 35 -0.56 10.14 -14.99
C ALA A 35 -0.81 10.45 -13.52
N ARG A 36 -0.48 11.68 -13.09
CA ARG A 36 -0.79 12.17 -11.74
C ARG A 36 -2.28 12.25 -11.46
N GLU A 37 -3.08 12.68 -12.43
CA GLU A 37 -4.53 12.71 -12.27
C GLU A 37 -5.15 11.31 -12.17
N VAL A 38 -4.65 10.34 -12.95
CA VAL A 38 -5.04 8.93 -12.86
C VAL A 38 -4.64 8.36 -11.50
N ALA A 39 -3.40 8.59 -11.05
CA ALA A 39 -2.91 8.13 -9.75
C ALA A 39 -3.76 8.70 -8.61
N ALA A 40 -4.05 10.00 -8.63
CA ALA A 40 -4.92 10.64 -7.64
C ALA A 40 -6.34 10.06 -7.65
N GLU A 41 -6.96 9.87 -8.83
CA GLU A 41 -8.30 9.28 -8.91
C GLU A 41 -8.34 7.82 -8.44
N THR A 42 -7.28 7.06 -8.72
CA THR A 42 -7.10 5.69 -8.21
C THR A 42 -7.08 5.70 -6.68
N MET A 43 -6.26 6.56 -6.09
CA MET A 43 -6.05 6.61 -4.64
C MET A 43 -7.26 7.18 -3.88
N ARG A 44 -8.04 8.08 -4.50
CA ARG A 44 -9.36 8.49 -3.96
C ARG A 44 -10.33 7.32 -3.85
N ARG A 45 -10.34 6.40 -4.81
CA ARG A 45 -11.18 5.18 -4.77
C ARG A 45 -10.67 4.18 -3.73
N VAL A 46 -9.35 4.00 -3.66
CA VAL A 46 -8.69 3.20 -2.60
C VAL A 46 -9.11 3.70 -1.22
N ARG A 47 -8.99 5.00 -0.95
CA ARG A 47 -9.40 5.60 0.32
C ARG A 47 -10.86 5.32 0.66
N ARG A 48 -11.79 5.55 -0.28
CA ARG A 48 -13.22 5.26 -0.05
C ARG A 48 -13.48 3.79 0.25
N ASN A 49 -12.73 2.89 -0.38
CA ASN A 49 -12.81 1.46 -0.08
C ASN A 49 -12.26 1.14 1.31
N CYS A 50 -11.13 1.73 1.69
CA CYS A 50 -10.56 1.61 3.03
C CYS A 50 -11.56 2.07 4.11
N GLU A 51 -12.15 3.26 3.95
CA GLU A 51 -13.16 3.80 4.86
C GLU A 51 -14.36 2.83 5.02
N ARG A 52 -14.83 2.24 3.92
CA ARG A 52 -15.93 1.25 3.94
C ARG A 52 -15.53 -0.03 4.66
N ILE A 53 -14.35 -0.57 4.38
CA ILE A 53 -13.87 -1.81 5.01
C ILE A 53 -13.65 -1.60 6.50
N ILE A 54 -13.03 -0.50 6.91
CA ILE A 54 -12.81 -0.16 8.32
C ILE A 54 -14.13 -0.10 9.08
N ALA A 55 -15.16 0.56 8.54
CA ALA A 55 -16.48 0.61 9.15
C ALA A 55 -17.12 -0.79 9.32
N ARG A 56 -16.92 -1.67 8.33
CA ARG A 56 -17.39 -3.06 8.38
C ARG A 56 -16.62 -3.89 9.40
N LEU A 57 -15.30 -3.74 9.46
CA LEU A 57 -14.43 -4.38 10.45
C LEU A 57 -14.84 -4.01 11.88
N HIS A 58 -15.13 -2.74 12.14
CA HIS A 58 -15.69 -2.32 13.43
C HIS A 58 -17.03 -2.99 13.74
N THR A 59 -17.93 -3.09 12.75
CA THR A 59 -19.23 -3.75 12.92
C THR A 59 -19.09 -5.25 13.21
N LEU A 60 -18.06 -5.88 12.64
CA LEU A 60 -17.72 -7.28 12.87
C LEU A 60 -17.01 -7.52 14.21
N GLY A 61 -16.65 -6.46 14.96
CA GLY A 61 -15.92 -6.60 16.23
C GLY A 61 -14.41 -6.78 16.07
N TYR A 62 -13.86 -6.45 14.90
CA TYR A 62 -12.41 -6.42 14.69
C TYR A 62 -11.78 -5.32 15.56
N THR A 63 -10.68 -5.68 16.24
CA THR A 63 -9.94 -4.80 17.14
C THR A 63 -8.59 -4.46 16.52
N PHE A 64 -8.46 -3.24 16.00
CA PHE A 64 -7.20 -2.71 15.49
C PHE A 64 -6.16 -2.51 16.61
N GLY A 65 -4.87 -2.56 16.24
CA GLY A 65 -3.75 -2.33 17.16
C GLY A 65 -3.52 -3.44 18.18
N THR A 66 -4.12 -4.62 17.98
CA THR A 66 -3.89 -5.80 18.82
C THR A 66 -3.59 -6.99 17.93
N PHE A 67 -2.41 -7.59 18.09
CA PHE A 67 -1.99 -8.75 17.33
C PHE A 67 -2.91 -9.97 17.53
N PRO A 68 -2.89 -10.96 16.63
CA PRO A 68 -3.70 -12.18 16.76
C PRO A 68 -3.53 -12.91 18.10
N ASP A 69 -2.31 -12.95 18.63
CA ASP A 69 -1.97 -13.53 19.94
C ASP A 69 -2.58 -12.78 21.14
N GLY A 70 -3.16 -11.59 20.91
CA GLY A 70 -3.74 -10.72 21.92
C GLY A 70 -2.80 -9.68 22.51
N THR A 71 -1.55 -9.67 22.09
CA THR A 71 -0.57 -8.64 22.46
C THR A 71 -0.99 -7.31 21.85
N ARG A 72 -1.04 -6.25 22.68
CA ARG A 72 -1.31 -4.89 22.18
C ARG A 72 -0.06 -4.31 21.57
N ARG A 73 -0.20 -3.59 20.46
CA ARG A 73 0.91 -2.82 19.90
C ARG A 73 1.34 -1.73 20.88
N SER A 74 2.63 -1.43 20.88
CA SER A 74 3.25 -0.47 21.80
C SER A 74 2.81 0.98 21.56
N TYR A 75 2.24 1.26 20.39
CA TYR A 75 1.72 2.57 20.01
C TYR A 75 0.25 2.48 19.57
N ARG A 76 -0.46 3.60 19.67
CA ARG A 76 -1.82 3.70 19.19
C ARG A 76 -1.81 3.78 17.67
N VAL A 77 -2.62 2.94 17.04
CA VAL A 77 -2.76 2.87 15.59
C VAL A 77 -4.16 3.35 15.24
N ASP A 78 -4.24 4.37 14.38
CA ASP A 78 -5.48 4.69 13.69
C ASP A 78 -5.52 3.89 12.37
N PRO A 79 -6.59 3.13 12.07
CA PRO A 79 -6.62 2.22 10.92
C PRO A 79 -6.60 2.94 9.56
N LEU A 80 -6.82 4.25 9.57
CA LEU A 80 -6.63 5.17 8.45
C LEU A 80 -6.16 6.51 9.01
N THR A 81 -4.89 6.81 8.81
CA THR A 81 -4.31 8.12 9.15
C THR A 81 -4.43 9.03 7.94
N LEU A 82 -5.17 10.13 8.07
CA LEU A 82 -5.42 11.04 6.95
C LEU A 82 -4.16 11.80 6.52
N PRO A 83 -4.08 12.21 5.24
CA PRO A 83 -2.96 13.04 4.76
C PRO A 83 -2.80 14.32 5.59
N SER A 84 -1.57 14.63 5.97
CA SER A 84 -1.22 15.80 6.79
C SER A 84 -0.11 16.64 6.16
N ASP A 85 0.12 17.85 6.69
CA ASP A 85 1.27 18.67 6.27
C ASP A 85 2.61 18.01 6.59
N SER A 86 2.70 17.27 7.71
CA SER A 86 3.90 16.51 8.07
C SER A 86 4.19 15.44 7.02
N MET A 87 3.20 14.62 6.66
CA MET A 87 3.38 13.59 5.63
C MET A 87 3.79 14.19 4.28
N ARG A 88 3.28 15.39 3.94
CA ARG A 88 3.72 16.08 2.72
C ARG A 88 5.18 16.53 2.80
N ALA A 89 5.63 17.03 3.95
CA ALA A 89 7.01 17.39 4.19
C ALA A 89 7.92 16.15 4.14
N ASP A 90 7.54 15.07 4.83
CA ASP A 90 8.28 13.81 4.86
C ASP A 90 8.41 13.20 3.44
N CYS A 91 7.32 13.23 2.65
CA CYS A 91 7.36 12.77 1.26
C CYS A 91 8.28 13.63 0.38
N ALA A 92 8.32 14.95 0.60
CA ALA A 92 9.19 15.86 -0.15
C ALA A 92 10.67 15.69 0.23
N GLU A 93 10.94 15.51 1.52
CA GLU A 93 12.28 15.17 2.03
C GLU A 93 12.73 13.84 1.44
N LEU A 94 11.87 12.83 1.42
CA LEU A 94 12.16 11.53 0.83
C LEU A 94 12.55 11.66 -0.65
N GLU A 95 11.78 12.42 -1.46
CA GLU A 95 12.10 12.64 -2.88
C GLU A 95 13.39 13.47 -3.06
N GLU A 96 13.71 14.39 -2.14
CA GLU A 96 14.97 15.15 -2.14
C GLU A 96 16.19 14.25 -1.87
N GLN A 97 16.09 13.35 -0.90
CA GLN A 97 17.21 12.47 -0.52
C GLN A 97 17.36 11.26 -1.46
N ALA A 98 16.25 10.64 -1.83
CA ALA A 98 16.22 9.39 -2.59
C ALA A 98 16.23 9.59 -4.11
N GLY A 99 15.83 10.77 -4.57
CA GLY A 99 15.47 11.01 -5.96
C GLY A 99 14.00 10.66 -6.25
N PRO A 100 13.59 10.61 -7.53
CA PRO A 100 12.18 10.54 -7.93
C PRO A 100 11.47 9.33 -7.33
N LEU A 101 10.25 9.55 -6.82
CA LEU A 101 9.39 8.51 -6.26
C LEU A 101 8.34 8.01 -7.27
N PRO A 102 7.83 6.77 -7.15
CA PRO A 102 6.76 6.29 -8.02
C PRO A 102 5.50 7.15 -7.88
N LEU A 103 4.83 7.44 -9.00
CA LEU A 103 3.65 8.32 -8.98
C LEU A 103 2.50 7.73 -8.13
N SER A 104 2.33 6.41 -8.13
CA SER A 104 1.35 5.70 -7.32
C SER A 104 1.59 5.88 -5.82
N LEU A 105 2.85 5.83 -5.37
CA LEU A 105 3.23 5.99 -3.96
C LEU A 105 2.96 7.41 -3.46
N VAL A 106 3.39 8.41 -4.23
CA VAL A 106 3.14 9.83 -3.92
C VAL A 106 1.63 10.10 -3.86
N ALA A 107 0.86 9.59 -4.82
CA ALA A 107 -0.59 9.75 -4.84
C ALA A 107 -1.26 9.03 -3.65
N PHE A 108 -0.73 7.88 -3.21
CA PHE A 108 -1.26 7.16 -2.06
C PHE A 108 -1.16 8.02 -0.80
N TRP A 109 0.02 8.55 -0.49
CA TRP A 109 0.20 9.40 0.69
C TRP A 109 -0.60 10.72 0.59
N GLN A 110 -0.76 11.27 -0.60
CA GLN A 110 -1.52 12.51 -0.81
C GLN A 110 -3.03 12.36 -0.66
N GLU A 111 -3.61 11.24 -1.13
CA GLU A 111 -5.06 11.05 -1.17
C GLU A 111 -5.58 10.14 -0.05
N VAL A 112 -4.80 9.09 0.29
CA VAL A 112 -5.12 8.09 1.32
C VAL A 112 -4.49 8.45 2.67
N GLY A 113 -3.21 8.81 2.68
CA GLY A 113 -2.41 8.99 3.89
C GLY A 113 -1.69 7.70 4.24
N ALA A 114 -2.00 7.09 5.38
CA ALA A 114 -1.44 5.79 5.79
C ALA A 114 -2.55 4.84 6.26
N VAL A 115 -2.31 3.54 6.13
CA VAL A 115 -3.26 2.47 6.48
C VAL A 115 -2.56 1.46 7.36
N ASP A 116 -3.18 1.04 8.45
CA ASP A 116 -2.65 -0.02 9.30
C ASP A 116 -3.80 -0.83 9.90
N TRP A 117 -4.05 -2.00 9.31
CA TRP A 117 -5.11 -2.89 9.72
C TRP A 117 -4.63 -4.02 10.63
N VAL A 118 -3.40 -3.97 11.13
CA VAL A 118 -2.92 -4.94 12.13
C VAL A 118 -3.88 -4.95 13.30
N GLY A 119 -4.40 -6.13 13.61
CA GLY A 119 -5.52 -6.27 14.50
C GLY A 119 -5.92 -7.71 14.66
N ARG A 120 -7.01 -7.91 15.40
CA ARG A 120 -7.56 -9.24 15.64
C ARG A 120 -9.07 -9.26 15.67
N HIS A 121 -9.61 -10.42 15.37
CA HIS A 121 -10.95 -10.81 15.73
C HIS A 121 -10.88 -12.19 16.40
N LEU A 122 -11.58 -12.38 17.53
CA LEU A 122 -11.42 -13.57 18.38
C LEU A 122 -11.71 -14.91 17.67
N ALA A 123 -12.55 -14.88 16.64
CA ALA A 123 -12.91 -16.07 15.87
C ALA A 123 -12.12 -16.23 14.56
N TRP A 124 -11.19 -15.35 14.24
CA TRP A 124 -10.41 -15.43 13.00
C TRP A 124 -9.04 -16.07 13.26
N THR A 125 -8.52 -16.74 12.23
CA THR A 125 -7.15 -17.29 12.27
C THR A 125 -6.13 -16.16 12.15
N ASP A 126 -4.92 -16.43 12.60
CA ASP A 126 -3.65 -15.81 12.25
C ASP A 126 -3.31 -15.98 10.75
N GLY A 127 -2.29 -15.27 10.27
CA GLY A 127 -1.75 -15.35 8.91
C GLY A 127 -2.67 -14.70 7.87
N LEU A 128 -3.42 -13.67 8.27
CA LEU A 128 -4.34 -12.96 7.38
C LEU A 128 -3.64 -11.85 6.57
N ASP A 129 -2.44 -11.46 6.99
CA ASP A 129 -1.63 -10.40 6.39
C ASP A 129 -2.46 -9.12 6.15
N PRO A 130 -3.00 -8.48 7.21
CA PRO A 130 -3.85 -7.32 7.05
C PRO A 130 -3.14 -6.18 6.32
N LEU A 131 -3.90 -5.41 5.54
CA LEU A 131 -3.37 -4.29 4.76
C LEU A 131 -2.67 -3.27 5.68
N VAL A 132 -1.40 -3.01 5.37
CA VAL A 132 -0.60 -1.94 5.95
C VAL A 132 0.09 -1.20 4.82
N VAL A 133 0.11 0.13 4.88
CA VAL A 133 0.97 1.02 4.12
C VAL A 133 1.35 2.18 5.04
N ASP A 134 2.61 2.20 5.43
CA ASP A 134 3.18 3.15 6.38
C ASP A 134 3.23 4.58 5.81
N PRO A 135 3.24 5.59 6.70
CA PRO A 135 3.46 6.97 6.27
C PRO A 135 4.88 7.17 5.70
N PRO A 136 5.15 8.27 4.97
CA PRO A 136 6.47 8.53 4.40
C PRO A 136 7.61 8.55 5.42
N GLU A 137 7.33 8.91 6.68
CA GLU A 137 8.26 8.79 7.81
C GLU A 137 8.85 7.38 7.93
N GLY A 138 8.03 6.34 7.74
CA GLY A 138 8.47 4.94 7.77
C GLY A 138 9.56 4.70 6.72
N ALA A 139 9.32 5.11 5.48
CA ALA A 139 10.32 5.02 4.41
C ALA A 139 11.58 5.85 4.72
N LEU A 140 11.44 7.08 5.23
CA LEU A 140 12.58 7.91 5.62
C LEU A 140 13.45 7.27 6.71
N SER A 141 12.83 6.55 7.65
CA SER A 141 13.59 5.89 8.72
C SER A 141 14.59 4.87 8.18
N PHE A 142 14.24 4.13 7.13
CA PHE A 142 15.15 3.20 6.45
C PHE A 142 16.30 3.91 5.74
N LEU A 143 16.07 5.10 5.18
CA LEU A 143 17.14 5.89 4.54
C LEU A 143 18.21 6.35 5.55
N TYR A 144 17.80 6.63 6.78
CA TYR A 144 18.69 7.11 7.84
C TYR A 144 19.31 6.01 8.70
N ASN A 145 18.89 4.76 8.53
CA ASN A 145 19.39 3.62 9.31
C ASN A 145 20.40 2.83 8.46
N GLU A 146 21.68 3.23 8.50
CA GLU A 146 22.77 2.64 7.69
C GLU A 146 22.92 1.11 7.86
N GLU A 147 22.50 0.52 8.99
CA GLU A 147 22.52 -0.93 9.24
C GLU A 147 21.41 -1.70 8.49
N GLU A 148 20.32 -1.03 8.11
CA GLU A 148 19.19 -1.60 7.36
C GLU A 148 19.22 -1.20 5.86
N GLY A 149 20.16 -0.34 5.46
CA GLY A 149 20.18 0.34 4.16
C GLY A 149 21.21 -0.16 3.14
N GLY A 150 21.98 -1.22 3.41
CA GLY A 150 22.88 -1.78 2.40
C GLY A 150 23.81 -2.90 2.87
N GLY A 151 23.55 -4.12 2.41
CA GLY A 151 24.57 -5.18 2.37
C GLY A 151 25.65 -4.87 1.33
N GLU A 152 26.87 -5.36 1.53
CA GLU A 152 28.06 -5.09 0.69
C GLU A 152 27.92 -5.51 -0.80
N ASP A 153 26.79 -6.09 -1.23
CA ASP A 153 26.55 -6.68 -2.55
C ASP A 153 25.28 -6.17 -3.29
N GLU A 154 24.64 -5.06 -2.88
CA GLU A 154 23.33 -4.65 -3.42
C GLU A 154 23.35 -3.69 -4.64
N GLU A 155 22.32 -3.83 -5.49
CA GLU A 155 22.07 -3.02 -6.69
C GLU A 155 22.08 -1.50 -6.41
N PRO A 156 22.38 -0.64 -7.41
CA PRO A 156 22.39 0.81 -7.21
C PRO A 156 20.99 1.33 -6.80
N GLY A 157 20.84 1.69 -5.54
CA GLY A 157 19.61 2.23 -4.96
C GLY A 157 19.55 1.92 -3.45
N TRP A 158 18.56 2.47 -2.75
CA TRP A 158 18.30 2.12 -1.36
C TRP A 158 16.88 1.56 -1.21
N PHE A 159 16.68 0.69 -0.23
CA PHE A 159 15.40 0.03 0.02
C PHE A 159 14.55 0.83 1.01
N ALA A 160 13.33 1.17 0.61
CA ALA A 160 12.34 1.83 1.46
C ALA A 160 11.26 0.84 1.92
N GLY A 161 11.25 0.54 3.21
CA GLY A 161 10.17 -0.20 3.85
C GLY A 161 8.87 0.61 3.86
N LEU A 162 7.78 0.00 3.42
CA LEU A 162 6.45 0.60 3.31
C LEU A 162 5.38 -0.16 4.10
N ALA A 163 5.66 -1.39 4.53
CA ALA A 163 4.81 -2.14 5.43
C ALA A 163 5.62 -3.27 6.09
N PRO A 164 5.26 -3.72 7.30
CA PRO A 164 5.79 -4.97 7.83
C PRO A 164 5.45 -6.17 6.91
N ASP A 165 6.16 -7.27 7.05
CA ASP A 165 5.80 -8.54 6.41
C ASP A 165 4.60 -9.21 7.12
N ASP A 166 4.12 -10.33 6.58
CA ASP A 166 2.99 -11.07 7.13
C ASP A 166 3.28 -11.63 8.54
N LEU A 167 4.51 -12.05 8.81
CA LEU A 167 4.93 -12.58 10.11
C LEU A 167 4.94 -11.50 11.21
N HIS A 168 5.49 -10.32 10.94
CA HIS A 168 5.49 -9.22 11.90
C HIS A 168 4.08 -8.69 12.18
N LYS A 169 3.16 -8.74 11.21
CA LYS A 169 1.74 -8.41 11.42
C LYS A 169 1.03 -9.40 12.35
N ASP A 170 1.60 -10.59 12.53
CA ASP A 170 1.16 -11.62 13.46
C ASP A 170 1.95 -11.64 14.79
N ASN A 171 2.82 -10.65 15.04
CA ASN A 171 3.73 -10.61 16.20
C ASN A 171 4.76 -11.76 16.23
N THR A 172 5.13 -12.27 15.06
CA THR A 172 6.18 -13.27 14.90
C THR A 172 7.42 -12.61 14.28
N SER A 173 8.62 -13.06 14.67
CA SER A 173 9.85 -12.60 14.02
C SER A 173 9.78 -12.94 12.53
N GLY A 174 9.83 -11.93 11.69
CA GLY A 174 9.67 -12.05 10.24
C GLY A 174 10.96 -11.89 9.45
N GLY A 175 10.81 -11.78 8.14
CA GLY A 175 11.82 -11.34 7.19
C GLY A 175 11.74 -9.83 6.92
N ASP A 176 12.28 -9.43 5.77
CA ASP A 176 12.31 -8.03 5.36
C ASP A 176 10.91 -7.45 5.17
N PRO A 177 10.68 -6.17 5.51
CA PRO A 177 9.41 -5.51 5.29
C PRO A 177 9.07 -5.45 3.79
N TYR A 178 7.79 -5.27 3.45
CA TYR A 178 7.38 -5.00 2.08
C TYR A 178 7.76 -3.57 1.69
N GLY A 179 8.21 -3.36 0.46
CA GLY A 179 8.77 -2.06 0.11
C GLY A 179 9.08 -1.82 -1.36
N VAL A 180 10.03 -0.92 -1.60
CA VAL A 180 10.44 -0.47 -2.94
C VAL A 180 11.91 -0.06 -2.95
N HIS A 181 12.60 -0.26 -4.06
CA HIS A 181 13.91 0.35 -4.30
C HIS A 181 13.76 1.76 -4.89
N LEU A 182 14.50 2.70 -4.34
CA LEU A 182 14.54 4.10 -4.78
C LEU A 182 15.95 4.48 -5.26
N PRO A 183 16.07 5.43 -6.22
CA PRO A 183 14.99 6.15 -6.90
C PRO A 183 14.17 5.29 -7.87
N ASN A 184 12.91 5.66 -8.10
CA ASN A 184 12.05 5.05 -9.11
C ASN A 184 11.11 6.08 -9.73
N ALA A 185 11.40 6.48 -10.97
CA ALA A 185 10.66 7.51 -11.70
C ALA A 185 9.38 7.00 -12.41
N SER A 186 9.01 5.73 -12.24
CA SER A 186 7.90 5.08 -12.96
C SER A 186 6.51 5.51 -12.45
N ALA A 187 5.48 5.15 -13.21
CA ALA A 187 4.09 5.36 -12.81
C ALA A 187 3.73 4.54 -11.55
N ASP A 188 4.13 3.26 -11.56
CA ASP A 188 3.97 2.32 -10.47
C ASP A 188 5.28 1.55 -10.22
N PHE A 189 5.33 0.76 -9.16
CA PHE A 189 6.55 0.08 -8.72
C PHE A 189 6.27 -1.34 -8.26
N LYS A 190 7.31 -2.19 -8.33
CA LYS A 190 7.26 -3.53 -7.78
C LYS A 190 7.17 -3.45 -6.25
N PHE A 191 6.15 -4.05 -5.66
CA PHE A 191 6.04 -4.12 -4.21
C PHE A 191 6.88 -5.31 -3.73
N LEU A 192 8.12 -5.01 -3.33
CA LEU A 192 9.16 -5.97 -3.03
C LEU A 192 8.84 -6.74 -1.75
N TYR A 193 9.35 -7.97 -1.68
CA TYR A 193 9.21 -8.93 -0.57
C TYR A 193 7.76 -9.38 -0.26
N GLU A 194 6.76 -8.77 -0.90
CA GLU A 194 5.39 -9.25 -0.90
C GLU A 194 5.24 -10.48 -1.84
N ARG A 195 4.64 -11.55 -1.32
CA ARG A 195 4.68 -12.89 -1.94
C ARG A 195 3.98 -13.01 -3.30
N HIS A 196 3.03 -12.13 -3.63
CA HIS A 196 2.26 -12.23 -4.88
C HIS A 196 3.00 -11.62 -6.07
N ASP A 197 4.16 -10.99 -5.85
CA ASP A 197 5.03 -10.51 -6.92
C ASP A 197 4.32 -9.48 -7.83
N LEU A 198 3.58 -8.56 -7.22
CA LEU A 198 2.76 -7.56 -7.93
C LEU A 198 3.39 -6.16 -7.93
N LEU A 199 2.99 -5.33 -8.89
CA LEU A 199 3.16 -3.88 -8.74
C LEU A 199 2.20 -3.37 -7.64
N PHE A 200 2.48 -2.21 -7.07
CA PHE A 200 1.74 -1.68 -5.92
C PHE A 200 0.24 -1.46 -6.19
N VAL A 201 -0.17 -0.89 -7.33
CA VAL A 201 -1.60 -0.70 -7.63
C VAL A 201 -2.31 -2.04 -7.86
N PRO A 202 -1.78 -2.99 -8.66
CA PRO A 202 -2.29 -4.36 -8.71
C PRO A 202 -2.36 -5.06 -7.35
N TYR A 203 -1.36 -4.86 -6.47
CA TYR A 203 -1.39 -5.38 -5.09
C TYR A 203 -2.56 -4.78 -4.31
N LEU A 204 -2.78 -3.46 -4.36
CA LEU A 204 -3.92 -2.84 -3.69
C LEU A 204 -5.25 -3.39 -4.20
N ARG A 205 -5.42 -3.59 -5.52
CA ARG A 205 -6.62 -4.24 -6.09
C ARG A 205 -6.79 -5.65 -5.53
N PHE A 206 -5.72 -6.43 -5.51
CA PHE A 206 -5.72 -7.79 -4.99
C PHE A 206 -6.09 -7.82 -3.50
N ALA A 207 -5.39 -7.07 -2.66
CA ALA A 207 -5.64 -7.02 -1.23
C ALA A 207 -7.05 -6.51 -0.92
N ILE A 208 -7.48 -5.40 -1.53
CA ILE A 208 -8.74 -4.71 -1.19
C ILE A 208 -9.94 -5.34 -1.87
N LEU A 209 -9.92 -5.43 -3.21
CA LEU A 209 -11.11 -5.84 -3.98
C LEU A 209 -11.34 -7.34 -3.94
N ARG A 210 -10.26 -8.14 -3.93
CA ARG A 210 -10.36 -9.60 -3.90
C ARG A 210 -10.43 -10.15 -2.49
N TRP A 211 -9.67 -9.56 -1.56
CA TRP A 211 -9.49 -10.11 -0.21
C TRP A 211 -9.96 -9.23 0.94
N GLY A 212 -10.63 -8.10 0.64
CA GLY A 212 -11.23 -7.25 1.67
C GLY A 212 -10.23 -6.70 2.69
N GLY A 213 -8.95 -6.60 2.33
CA GLY A 213 -7.86 -6.18 3.21
C GLY A 213 -6.95 -7.29 3.74
N PHE A 214 -7.19 -8.55 3.38
CA PHE A 214 -6.50 -9.70 3.98
C PHE A 214 -5.89 -10.63 2.91
N PRO A 215 -4.90 -10.16 2.12
CA PRO A 215 -4.24 -10.94 1.07
C PRO A 215 -3.66 -12.28 1.54
N GLY A 216 -3.36 -12.44 2.83
CA GLY A 216 -2.87 -13.69 3.42
C GLY A 216 -3.83 -14.87 3.26
N LEU A 217 -5.12 -14.60 3.02
CA LEU A 217 -6.15 -15.61 2.73
C LEU A 217 -5.90 -16.37 1.41
N ASP A 218 -5.20 -15.77 0.45
CA ASP A 218 -4.93 -16.42 -0.83
C ASP A 218 -4.11 -17.70 -0.66
N GLY A 219 -4.42 -18.72 -1.45
CA GLY A 219 -3.72 -20.01 -1.41
C GLY A 219 -3.96 -20.88 -0.17
N ARG A 220 -4.63 -20.40 0.88
CA ARG A 220 -4.81 -21.15 2.15
C ARG A 220 -5.97 -22.13 2.14
N GLY A 221 -6.93 -21.99 1.23
CA GLY A 221 -8.11 -22.88 1.15
C GLY A 221 -9.04 -22.80 2.37
N ILE A 222 -8.90 -21.75 3.18
CA ILE A 222 -9.73 -21.51 4.36
C ILE A 222 -11.00 -20.75 3.97
N ALA A 223 -12.15 -21.19 4.48
CA ALA A 223 -13.39 -20.43 4.34
C ALA A 223 -13.32 -19.20 5.25
N PHE A 224 -13.47 -18.01 4.66
CA PHE A 224 -13.50 -16.76 5.39
C PHE A 224 -14.85 -16.07 5.16
N GLU A 225 -15.84 -16.45 5.97
CA GLU A 225 -17.23 -15.96 5.87
C GLU A 225 -17.37 -14.43 5.75
N PRO A 226 -16.58 -13.59 6.45
CA PRO A 226 -16.71 -12.13 6.34
C PRO A 226 -16.38 -11.57 4.95
N LEU A 227 -15.64 -12.31 4.11
CA LEU A 227 -15.08 -11.80 2.85
C LEU A 227 -16.13 -11.15 1.95
N ALA A 228 -17.26 -11.83 1.74
CA ALA A 228 -18.32 -11.34 0.87
C ALA A 228 -18.89 -10.00 1.36
N GLY A 229 -19.02 -9.83 2.68
CA GLY A 229 -19.46 -8.57 3.28
C GLY A 229 -18.41 -7.47 3.19
N LEU A 230 -17.12 -7.82 3.35
CA LEU A 230 -16.01 -6.88 3.25
C LEU A 230 -15.83 -6.33 1.82
N THR A 231 -16.02 -7.16 0.79
CA THR A 231 -15.82 -6.77 -0.61
C THR A 231 -17.08 -6.23 -1.30
N GLN A 232 -18.25 -6.33 -0.66
CA GLN A 232 -19.52 -5.91 -1.26
C GLN A 232 -19.51 -4.42 -1.64
N GLY A 233 -19.77 -4.11 -2.92
CA GLY A 233 -19.96 -2.74 -3.39
C GLY A 233 -18.75 -1.82 -3.23
N LEU A 234 -17.55 -2.40 -3.16
CA LEU A 234 -16.31 -1.62 -3.28
C LEU A 234 -16.20 -1.03 -4.69
N GLU A 235 -15.63 0.15 -4.79
CA GLU A 235 -15.41 0.84 -6.06
C GLU A 235 -14.24 0.17 -6.79
N PRO A 236 -14.38 -0.23 -8.06
CA PRO A 236 -13.23 -0.66 -8.84
C PRO A 236 -12.30 0.53 -9.08
N PHE A 237 -11.00 0.24 -9.12
CA PHE A 237 -9.91 1.17 -9.38
C PHE A 237 -8.81 0.41 -10.09
#